data_AF-A0AAN5HZ77-F1
#
_entry.id   AF-A0AAN5HZ77-F1
#
_cell.length_a   1.000
_cell.length_b   1.000
_cell.length_c   1.000
_cell.angle_alpha   90.00
_cell.angle_beta   90.00
_cell.angle_gamma   90.00
#
_symmetry.space_group_name_H-M   'P 1'
#
loop_
_entity.id
_entity.type
_entity.pdbx_description
1 polymer ?
#
loop_
_entity_poly.entity_id
_entity_poly.type
_entity_poly.pdbx_seq_one_letter_code
_entity_poly.pdbx_strand_id
1 'polypeptide(L)'
;MLMRAVPVLFATFCVLEAVDYSKFALWEKRTLRCGGNLCTLEGTGKWMKEDLAECRMETTSNGNSRQVCAIKCPGADRDSVISKTPMWNHKCVRFSTYDTLERNQEWFIWRSGLCLHQNITLEVHCGFPEKQRR
;
A
#
# COMPACT_ATOMS: atom_id res chain seq x y z
N MET A 1 -6.11 49.02 -53.88
CA MET A 1 -5.54 48.21 -52.79
C MET A 1 -6.68 47.47 -52.10
N LEU A 2 -6.80 46.16 -52.33
CA LEU A 2 -7.75 45.29 -51.61
C LEU A 2 -6.98 44.00 -51.25
N MET A 3 -6.48 43.92 -50.02
CA MET A 3 -5.87 42.71 -49.48
C MET A 3 -6.99 41.76 -49.03
N ARG A 4 -7.07 40.59 -49.64
CA ARG A 4 -7.93 39.49 -49.17
C ARG A 4 -7.19 38.74 -48.07
N ALA A 5 -7.74 38.72 -46.86
CA ALA A 5 -7.28 37.86 -45.77
C ALA A 5 -7.82 36.44 -45.97
N VAL A 6 -6.94 35.44 -45.92
CA VAL A 6 -7.27 34.01 -46.00
C VAL A 6 -7.31 33.46 -44.56
N PRO A 7 -8.41 32.83 -44.11
CA PRO A 7 -8.48 32.27 -42.77
C PRO A 7 -7.77 30.92 -42.74
N VAL A 8 -6.69 30.82 -41.96
CA VAL A 8 -6.02 29.55 -41.69
C VAL A 8 -6.83 28.82 -40.61
N LEU A 9 -7.63 27.84 -41.04
CA LEU A 9 -8.32 26.91 -40.14
C LEU A 9 -7.28 25.99 -39.49
N PHE A 10 -6.92 26.30 -38.24
CA PHE A 10 -6.17 25.40 -37.37
C PHE A 10 -7.10 24.27 -36.93
N ALA A 11 -7.03 23.12 -37.60
CA ALA A 11 -7.64 21.89 -37.13
C ALA A 11 -6.85 21.39 -35.91
N THR A 12 -7.36 21.65 -34.70
CA THR A 12 -6.86 21.02 -33.48
C THR A 12 -7.24 19.54 -33.50
N PHE A 13 -6.30 18.69 -33.90
CA PHE A 13 -6.39 17.25 -33.72
C PHE A 13 -6.35 16.95 -32.22
N CYS A 14 -7.49 16.58 -31.65
CA CYS A 14 -7.55 16.01 -30.32
C CYS A 14 -7.03 14.57 -30.44
N VAL A 15 -5.77 14.33 -30.07
CA VAL A 15 -5.21 12.97 -30.04
C VAL A 15 -5.92 12.23 -28.91
N LEU A 16 -6.74 11.24 -29.27
CA LEU A 16 -7.33 10.30 -28.31
C LEU A 16 -6.25 9.28 -27.96
N GLU A 17 -5.43 9.57 -26.95
CA GLU A 17 -4.50 8.56 -26.43
C GLU A 17 -5.31 7.46 -25.75
N ALA A 18 -5.25 6.25 -26.31
CA ALA A 18 -5.83 5.08 -25.66
C ALA A 18 -5.13 4.89 -24.32
N VAL A 19 -5.91 4.89 -23.23
CA VAL A 19 -5.40 4.58 -21.89
C VAL A 19 -4.86 3.16 -21.92
N ASP A 20 -3.56 2.99 -21.67
CA ASP A 20 -2.91 1.68 -21.66
C ASP A 20 -3.27 0.92 -20.38
N TYR A 21 -4.22 0.00 -20.50
CA TYR A 21 -4.70 -0.78 -19.37
C TYR A 21 -3.72 -1.87 -18.88
N SER A 22 -2.63 -2.14 -19.62
CA SER A 22 -1.57 -3.06 -19.16
C SER A 22 -0.76 -2.51 -17.98
N LYS A 23 -0.98 -1.23 -17.63
CA LYS A 23 -0.34 -0.55 -16.49
C LYS A 23 -1.14 -0.64 -15.19
N PHE A 24 -2.34 -1.22 -15.20
CA PHE A 24 -3.14 -1.34 -13.98
C PHE A 24 -2.68 -2.56 -13.17
N ALA A 25 -2.11 -2.30 -11.99
CA ALA A 25 -1.79 -3.36 -11.03
C ALA A 25 -3.07 -4.07 -10.57
N LEU A 26 -3.00 -5.39 -10.44
CA LEU A 26 -4.02 -6.13 -9.71
C LEU A 26 -3.83 -5.84 -8.23
N TRP A 27 -4.85 -5.28 -7.57
CA TRP A 27 -4.78 -4.93 -6.16
C TRP A 27 -5.54 -5.93 -5.32
N GLU A 28 -4.87 -6.50 -4.32
CA GLU A 28 -5.52 -7.31 -3.29
C GLU A 28 -5.44 -6.62 -1.93
N LYS A 29 -6.53 -6.67 -1.17
CA LYS A 29 -6.57 -6.09 0.17
C LYS A 29 -6.02 -7.05 1.22
N ARG A 30 -5.34 -6.49 2.20
CA ARG A 30 -4.96 -7.10 3.48
C ARG A 30 -5.42 -6.19 4.61
N THR A 31 -5.95 -6.79 5.67
CA THR A 31 -6.38 -6.10 6.88
C THR A 31 -5.55 -6.63 8.03
N LEU A 32 -4.62 -5.81 8.53
CA LEU A 32 -3.82 -6.12 9.70
C LEU A 32 -4.46 -5.47 10.94
N ARG A 33 -4.96 -6.27 11.87
CA ARG A 33 -5.55 -5.80 13.13
C ARG A 33 -4.56 -6.08 14.24
N CYS A 34 -4.15 -5.06 14.97
CA CYS A 34 -3.21 -5.19 16.07
C CYS A 34 -3.83 -4.71 17.38
N GLY A 35 -3.65 -5.49 18.44
CA GLY A 35 -3.92 -5.12 19.82
C GLY A 35 -2.63 -5.27 20.64
N GLY A 36 -1.91 -4.18 20.84
CA GLY A 36 -0.55 -4.24 21.38
C GLY A 36 0.40 -5.01 20.45
N ASN A 37 1.09 -6.02 21.00
CA ASN A 37 2.02 -6.88 20.26
C ASN A 37 1.33 -8.04 19.51
N LEU A 38 0.06 -8.29 19.76
CA LEU A 38 -0.68 -9.35 19.07
C LEU A 38 -1.34 -8.75 17.82
N CYS A 39 -1.09 -9.34 16.65
CA CYS A 39 -1.74 -8.92 15.42
C CYS A 39 -2.35 -10.11 14.68
N THR A 40 -3.51 -9.89 14.07
CA THR A 40 -4.17 -10.81 13.15
C THR A 40 -4.17 -10.23 11.74
N LEU A 41 -4.12 -11.10 10.75
CA LEU A 41 -4.11 -10.76 9.34
C LEU A 41 -5.29 -11.44 8.66
N GLU A 42 -6.08 -10.65 7.95
CA GLU A 42 -7.16 -11.08 7.08
C GLU A 42 -6.83 -10.63 5.65
N GLY A 43 -7.04 -11.48 4.66
CA GLY A 43 -6.78 -11.16 3.25
C GLY A 43 -7.94 -11.53 2.34
N THR A 44 -7.66 -11.55 1.04
CA THR A 44 -8.60 -11.97 0.00
C THR A 44 -8.11 -13.26 -0.67
N GLY A 45 -9.02 -14.02 -1.31
CA GLY A 45 -8.67 -15.27 -2.00
C GLY A 45 -8.18 -16.37 -1.07
N LYS A 46 -6.94 -16.86 -1.26
CA LYS A 46 -6.35 -17.94 -0.46
C LYS A 46 -6.20 -17.57 1.05
N TRP A 47 -6.25 -16.29 1.38
CA TRP A 47 -6.05 -15.75 2.73
C TRP A 47 -7.33 -15.21 3.37
N MET A 48 -8.50 -15.74 2.98
CA MET A 48 -9.82 -15.26 3.45
C MET A 48 -10.08 -15.46 4.94
N LYS A 49 -9.36 -16.35 5.63
CA LYS A 49 -9.54 -16.56 7.06
C LYS A 49 -8.61 -15.64 7.84
N GLU A 50 -9.16 -14.97 8.84
CA GLU A 50 -8.37 -14.23 9.82
C GLU A 50 -7.48 -15.21 10.59
N ASP A 51 -6.16 -15.02 10.45
CA ASP A 51 -5.14 -15.85 11.09
C ASP A 51 -4.18 -14.96 11.89
N LEU A 52 -3.42 -15.57 12.80
CA LEU A 52 -2.36 -14.86 13.52
C LEU A 52 -1.31 -14.35 12.53
N ALA A 53 -0.99 -13.06 12.60
CA ALA A 53 0.05 -12.46 11.78
C ALA A 53 1.43 -12.87 12.30
N GLU A 54 2.34 -13.18 11.38
CA GLU A 54 3.72 -13.51 11.72
C GLU A 54 4.49 -12.22 12.02
N CYS A 55 4.65 -11.92 13.32
CA CYS A 55 5.27 -10.70 13.80
C CYS A 55 6.56 -10.97 14.59
N ARG A 56 7.58 -10.12 14.40
CA ARG A 56 8.85 -10.16 15.13
C ARG A 56 9.20 -8.79 15.72
N MET A 57 9.79 -8.80 16.92
CA MET A 57 10.40 -7.61 17.51
C MET A 57 11.84 -7.43 17.03
N GLU A 58 12.21 -6.20 16.69
CA GLU A 58 13.54 -5.81 16.22
C GLU A 58 13.99 -4.53 16.93
N THR A 59 15.30 -4.41 17.13
CA THR A 59 15.93 -3.16 17.59
C THR A 59 16.50 -2.44 16.38
N THR A 60 16.12 -1.18 16.18
CA THR A 60 16.67 -0.31 15.14
C THR A 60 18.10 0.10 15.47
N SER A 61 18.85 0.63 14.49
CA SER A 61 20.21 1.15 14.69
C SER A 61 20.30 2.23 15.78
N ASN A 62 19.20 2.94 16.02
CA ASN A 62 19.11 4.02 16.99
C ASN A 62 18.70 3.53 18.39
N GLY A 63 18.61 2.21 18.60
CA GLY A 63 18.22 1.59 19.87
C GLY A 63 16.70 1.48 20.11
N ASN A 64 15.87 2.00 19.20
CA ASN A 64 14.42 1.94 19.34
C ASN A 64 13.87 0.57 18.94
N SER A 65 12.94 0.02 19.71
CA SER A 65 12.22 -1.20 19.36
C SER A 65 11.15 -0.96 18.30
N ARG A 66 11.04 -1.87 17.34
CA ARG A 66 9.94 -1.95 16.38
C ARG A 66 9.41 -3.37 16.29
N GLN A 67 8.13 -3.50 16.01
CA GLN A 67 7.48 -4.74 15.62
C GLN A 67 7.38 -4.74 14.09
N VAL A 68 7.67 -5.88 13.47
CA VAL A 68 7.54 -6.09 12.02
C VAL A 68 6.64 -7.29 11.79
N CYS A 69 5.52 -7.10 11.09
CA CYS A 69 4.52 -8.13 10.82
C CYS A 69 4.42 -8.38 9.30
N ALA A 70 4.44 -9.65 8.89
CA ALA A 70 4.23 -10.02 7.50
C ALA A 70 2.77 -9.77 7.08
N ILE A 71 2.57 -9.17 5.90
CA ILE A 71 1.22 -8.95 5.33
C ILE A 71 0.87 -9.94 4.20
N LYS A 72 1.72 -10.96 3.97
CA LYS A 72 1.49 -12.08 3.04
C LYS A 72 1.08 -11.62 1.64
N CYS A 73 2.00 -10.91 0.99
CA CYS A 73 1.84 -10.43 -0.39
C CYS A 73 2.92 -11.00 -1.32
N PRO A 74 2.95 -12.33 -1.51
CA PRO A 74 3.97 -12.99 -2.32
C PRO A 74 3.82 -12.61 -3.80
N GLY A 75 4.87 -12.04 -4.39
CA GLY A 75 4.86 -11.64 -5.80
C GLY A 75 4.31 -10.23 -6.07
N ALA A 76 3.93 -9.48 -5.03
CA ALA A 76 3.58 -8.08 -5.17
C ALA A 76 4.85 -7.22 -5.37
N ASP A 77 4.84 -6.35 -6.38
CA ASP A 77 5.93 -5.40 -6.65
C ASP A 77 5.65 -4.01 -6.08
N ARG A 78 4.44 -3.80 -5.55
CA ARG A 78 3.98 -2.54 -4.97
C ARG A 78 3.11 -2.79 -3.75
N ASP A 79 3.14 -1.85 -2.82
CA ASP A 79 2.17 -1.76 -1.73
C ASP A 79 1.57 -0.36 -1.63
N SER A 80 0.42 -0.25 -0.97
CA SER A 80 0.02 1.01 -0.36
C SER A 80 -0.81 0.77 0.89
N VAL A 81 -0.42 1.34 2.03
CA VAL A 81 -1.35 1.50 3.17
C VAL A 81 -2.44 2.48 2.77
N ILE A 82 -3.70 2.03 2.77
CA ILE A 82 -4.85 2.80 2.32
C ILE A 82 -5.54 3.51 3.47
N SER A 83 -5.70 2.82 4.60
CA SER A 83 -6.46 3.36 5.73
C SER A 83 -5.92 2.89 7.08
N LYS A 84 -6.20 3.69 8.12
CA LYS A 84 -5.93 3.40 9.52
C LYS A 84 -7.19 3.63 10.34
N THR A 85 -7.56 2.66 11.15
CA THR A 85 -8.68 2.76 12.09
C THR A 85 -8.19 2.51 13.53
N PRO A 86 -8.49 3.39 14.49
CA PRO A 86 -9.17 4.68 14.32
C PRO A 86 -8.26 5.74 13.67
N MET A 87 -8.85 6.56 12.79
CA MET A 87 -8.13 7.65 12.10
C MET A 87 -7.55 8.68 13.08
N TRP A 88 -8.25 8.96 14.18
CA TRP A 88 -7.88 9.98 15.18
C TRP A 88 -6.72 9.58 16.12
N ASN A 89 -6.24 8.33 16.09
CA ASN A 89 -5.12 7.93 16.94
C ASN A 89 -3.80 8.57 16.47
N HIS A 90 -3.38 9.63 17.15
CA HIS A 90 -2.18 10.41 16.86
C HIS A 90 -0.87 9.73 17.32
N LYS A 91 -0.95 8.64 18.09
CA LYS A 91 0.23 7.84 18.47
C LYS A 91 0.70 6.97 17.30
N CYS A 92 -0.16 6.77 16.30
CA CYS A 92 0.12 6.02 15.08
C CYS A 92 0.00 6.92 13.86
N VAL A 93 1.13 7.46 13.43
CA VAL A 93 1.32 8.32 12.25
C VAL A 93 2.14 7.55 11.20
N ARG A 94 1.62 7.49 9.96
CA ARG A 94 2.30 6.86 8.82
C ARG A 94 3.64 7.53 8.55
N PHE A 95 4.63 6.78 8.05
CA PHE A 95 6.00 7.21 7.78
C PHE A 95 6.84 7.55 9.03
N SER A 96 6.22 7.74 10.19
CA SER A 96 6.90 8.09 11.43
C SER A 96 6.91 6.92 12.43
N THR A 97 5.74 6.35 12.70
CA THR A 97 5.58 5.32 13.75
C THR A 97 5.12 3.98 13.20
N TYR A 98 4.60 3.96 11.97
CA TYR A 98 4.35 2.76 11.20
C TYR A 98 4.45 3.07 9.71
N ASP A 99 4.81 2.06 8.90
CA ASP A 99 4.65 2.08 7.45
C ASP A 99 4.89 0.67 6.89
N THR A 100 4.87 0.52 5.57
CA THR A 100 5.37 -0.68 4.92
C THR A 100 6.90 -0.74 4.88
N LEU A 101 7.38 -1.97 4.74
CA LEU A 101 8.78 -2.30 4.59
C LEU A 101 8.89 -3.50 3.66
N GLU A 102 9.66 -3.34 2.58
CA GLU A 102 10.00 -4.43 1.68
C GLU A 102 11.30 -5.09 2.13
N ARG A 103 11.32 -6.42 2.20
CA ARG A 103 12.54 -7.22 2.38
C ARG A 103 12.43 -8.52 1.62
N ASN A 104 13.47 -8.86 0.87
CA ASN A 104 13.53 -10.13 0.14
C ASN A 104 12.27 -10.41 -0.72
N GLN A 105 11.73 -9.38 -1.38
CA GLN A 105 10.51 -9.47 -2.20
C GLN A 105 9.24 -9.82 -1.41
N GLU A 106 9.27 -9.63 -0.10
CA GLU A 106 8.12 -9.74 0.78
C GLU A 106 7.82 -8.39 1.44
N TRP A 107 6.54 -8.18 1.72
CA TRP A 107 6.04 -6.95 2.32
C TRP A 107 5.66 -7.17 3.78
N PHE A 108 6.03 -6.19 4.58
CA PHE A 108 5.78 -6.15 6.00
C PHE A 108 5.19 -4.81 6.40
N ILE A 109 4.49 -4.78 7.53
CA ILE A 109 4.18 -3.55 8.24
C ILE A 109 5.07 -3.47 9.46
N TRP A 110 5.78 -2.36 9.63
CA TRP A 110 6.48 -2.08 10.88
C TRP A 110 5.68 -1.10 11.74
N ARG A 111 5.77 -1.25 13.06
CA ARG A 111 5.21 -0.35 14.08
C ARG A 111 6.28 -0.08 15.13
N SER A 112 6.32 1.11 15.70
CA SER A 112 7.33 1.51 16.69
C SER A 112 6.79 2.50 17.71
N GLY A 113 7.56 2.75 18.77
CA GLY A 113 7.23 3.73 19.81
C GLY A 113 5.87 3.45 20.47
N LEU A 114 5.13 4.51 20.80
CA LEU A 114 3.80 4.39 21.42
C LEU A 114 2.78 3.66 20.54
N CYS A 115 2.99 3.63 19.21
CA CYS A 115 2.11 2.94 18.29
C CYS A 115 2.07 1.43 18.52
N LEU A 116 3.16 0.82 19.03
CA LEU A 116 3.25 -0.61 19.36
C LEU A 116 2.14 -1.07 20.31
N HIS A 117 1.76 -0.20 21.24
CA HIS A 117 0.79 -0.53 22.29
C HIS A 117 -0.65 -0.12 21.93
N GLN A 118 -0.87 0.42 20.73
CA GLN A 118 -2.20 0.85 20.31
C GLN A 118 -2.99 -0.29 19.68
N ASN A 119 -4.31 -0.20 19.84
CA ASN A 119 -5.24 -1.03 19.10
C ASN A 119 -5.54 -0.31 17.78
N ILE A 120 -4.98 -0.81 16.68
CA ILE A 120 -5.17 -0.21 15.34
C ILE A 120 -5.48 -1.30 14.31
N THR A 121 -6.24 -0.93 13.30
CA THR A 121 -6.43 -1.71 12.08
C THR A 121 -5.83 -0.94 10.92
N LEU A 122 -5.01 -1.62 10.11
CA LEU A 122 -4.39 -1.08 8.91
C LEU A 122 -4.90 -1.86 7.71
N GLU A 123 -5.47 -1.15 6.73
CA GLU A 123 -5.79 -1.74 5.43
C GLU A 123 -4.66 -1.43 4.47
N VAL A 124 -4.10 -2.49 3.87
CA VAL A 124 -2.99 -2.42 2.93
C VAL A 124 -3.42 -3.06 1.62
N HIS A 125 -3.09 -2.42 0.50
CA HIS A 125 -3.28 -3.00 -0.82
C HIS A 125 -1.95 -3.49 -1.36
N CYS A 126 -1.93 -4.73 -1.82
CA CYS A 126 -0.80 -5.36 -2.48
C CYS A 126 -1.02 -5.34 -3.98
N GLY A 127 -0.11 -4.71 -4.70
CA GLY A 127 -0.15 -4.55 -6.16
C GLY A 127 0.70 -5.63 -6.82
N PHE A 128 0.09 -6.38 -7.72
CA PHE A 128 0.74 -7.45 -8.47
C PHE A 128 0.93 -7.04 -9.94
N PRO A 129 2.08 -7.39 -10.55
CA PRO A 129 2.31 -7.18 -11.98
C PRO A 129 1.39 -8.09 -12.81
N GLU A 130 0.87 -7.57 -13.92
CA GLU A 130 -0.14 -8.25 -14.76
C GLU A 130 0.28 -9.65 -15.23
N LYS A 131 1.60 -9.91 -15.36
CA LYS A 131 2.15 -11.21 -15.78
C LYS A 131 1.86 -12.37 -14.82
N GLN A 132 1.31 -12.12 -13.63
CA GLN A 132 0.93 -13.16 -12.66
C GLN A 132 -0.54 -13.60 -12.76
N ARG A 133 -1.31 -13.12 -13.74
CA ARG A 133 -2.67 -13.60 -14.04
C ARG A 133 -2.63 -15.00 -14.71
N ARG A 134 -2.30 -16.04 -13.96
CA ARG A 134 -2.49 -17.45 -14.37
C ARG A 134 -3.65 -18.08 -13.60
#